data_AF-A0A953B767-F1
#
_entry.id   AF-A0A953B767-F1
#
_cell.length_a   1.000
_cell.length_b   1.000
_cell.length_c   1.000
_cell.angle_alpha   90.00
_cell.angle_beta   90.00
_cell.angle_gamma   90.00
#
_symmetry.space_group_name_H-M   'P 1'
#
loop_
_entity.id
_entity.type
_entity.pdbx_description
1 polymer ?
#
loop_
_entity_poly.entity_id
_entity_poly.type
_entity_poly.pdbx_seq_one_letter_code
_entity_poly.pdbx_strand_id
1 'polypeptide(L)'
;MMVRISLMFLVMLLMVLDVHAAIGVLDIEGLKSGVVRITATEGNKTKVGTGFIVKLAPEIAYIVTAAHVVAGDSRPKIQFFTQQDVQIQATVKHIEGSDDVTALALLVIRGKANIPSGLAAMSLAISARFAGADEVIVIGHPRQAGEWSVLTGAIVSRQGRYVTIDANIDEGNSGGPIIHSGHVVGVIGGAQRYGKGVTIGTVHEYLEGHGILIQAPATQSAATSQTPLPKTIKPEHLESLPKKITGKDGAPMVLVPAGEFTMGSREDDRSTWENEWPAHQVYLDAFYIDQYEVTTSRYAEFLREVKRAAPWLWSEQVLKQHGRKPVVYVDWDDATAYCAWAGKRLPTEAEWEKAARGTDQRPYPWGNAAANELRANVYRCCDFKDYGALTDVGSFEQGKSPYGAYDMAGNVSEWVKDWYDDAYYRKSPARNPIGMTGGLYRVSRGGSWSDEPVHVRSAYRKNNRPDSRVPSLGFRCAQDVSN
;
A
#
# COMPACT_ATOMS: atom_id res chain seq x y z
N MET A 1 -26.05 -3.52 -72.54
CA MET A 1 -25.20 -2.49 -71.89
C MET A 1 -24.78 -3.06 -70.54
N MET A 2 -23.65 -3.76 -70.52
CA MET A 2 -23.22 -4.66 -69.44
C MET A 2 -22.40 -3.91 -68.40
N VAL A 3 -22.77 -4.13 -67.14
CA VAL A 3 -22.20 -3.54 -65.93
C VAL A 3 -20.87 -4.24 -65.59
N ARG A 4 -19.77 -3.48 -65.62
CA ARG A 4 -18.51 -3.80 -64.91
C ARG A 4 -18.39 -2.83 -63.74
N ILE A 5 -18.81 -3.26 -62.55
CA ILE A 5 -18.44 -2.59 -61.30
C ILE A 5 -17.19 -3.29 -60.77
N SER A 6 -16.15 -2.50 -60.57
CA SER A 6 -14.80 -2.90 -60.20
C SER A 6 -14.72 -3.71 -58.91
N LEU A 7 -13.77 -4.64 -58.94
CA LEU A 7 -13.26 -5.55 -57.92
C LEU A 7 -12.68 -4.87 -56.65
N MET A 8 -13.09 -3.64 -56.33
CA MET A 8 -12.65 -2.88 -55.15
C MET A 8 -13.64 -2.89 -53.98
N PHE A 9 -14.87 -3.40 -54.19
CA PHE A 9 -15.88 -3.51 -53.13
C PHE A 9 -15.94 -4.89 -52.46
N LEU A 10 -15.19 -5.89 -52.95
CA LEU A 10 -15.21 -7.25 -52.40
C LEU A 10 -14.10 -7.52 -51.36
N VAL A 11 -13.15 -6.59 -51.17
CA VAL A 11 -12.11 -6.69 -50.11
C VAL A 11 -12.52 -5.92 -48.84
N MET A 12 -13.61 -5.15 -48.89
CA MET A 12 -14.11 -4.36 -47.76
C MET A 12 -15.27 -5.04 -47.00
N LEU A 13 -15.62 -6.29 -47.38
CA LEU A 13 -16.69 -7.08 -46.74
C LEU A 13 -16.17 -8.40 -46.09
N LEU A 14 -14.86 -8.51 -45.88
CA LEU A 14 -14.20 -9.61 -45.14
C LEU A 14 -13.27 -9.10 -44.02
N MET A 15 -13.42 -7.84 -43.60
CA MET A 15 -12.81 -7.28 -42.39
C MET A 15 -13.87 -6.66 -41.46
N VAL A 16 -14.98 -7.37 -41.27
CA VAL A 16 -16.01 -7.06 -40.25
C VAL A 16 -16.30 -8.29 -39.37
N LEU A 17 -15.32 -9.18 -39.25
CA LEU A 17 -15.27 -10.20 -38.20
C LEU A 17 -13.88 -10.11 -37.57
N ASP A 18 -13.85 -10.08 -36.24
CA ASP A 18 -12.68 -9.97 -35.36
C ASP A 18 -12.16 -8.58 -34.99
N VAL A 19 -13.08 -7.66 -34.66
CA VAL A 19 -12.84 -6.64 -33.62
C VAL A 19 -13.82 -6.88 -32.46
N HIS A 20 -13.76 -8.06 -31.85
CA HIS A 20 -14.48 -8.37 -30.60
C HIS A 20 -13.64 -9.18 -29.59
N ALA A 21 -12.32 -9.27 -29.76
CA ALA A 21 -11.48 -9.94 -28.77
C ALA A 21 -10.53 -8.94 -28.09
N ALA A 22 -10.58 -8.93 -26.75
CA ALA A 22 -9.77 -8.17 -25.80
C ALA A 22 -10.29 -6.80 -25.31
N ILE A 23 -11.60 -6.68 -25.07
CA ILE A 23 -12.07 -5.99 -23.85
C ILE A 23 -12.35 -7.13 -22.86
N GLY A 24 -11.59 -7.20 -21.77
CA GLY A 24 -11.65 -8.32 -20.83
C GLY A 24 -13.05 -8.46 -20.23
N VAL A 25 -13.79 -9.48 -20.65
CA VAL A 25 -15.00 -9.91 -19.96
C VAL A 25 -14.57 -10.43 -18.59
N LEU A 26 -15.10 -9.84 -17.53
CA LEU A 26 -14.87 -10.30 -16.17
C LEU A 26 -15.35 -11.76 -16.03
N ASP A 27 -14.48 -12.68 -15.63
CA ASP A 27 -14.83 -14.08 -15.39
C ASP A 27 -15.60 -14.24 -14.07
N ILE A 28 -16.90 -13.97 -14.13
CA ILE A 28 -17.80 -14.05 -12.97
C ILE A 28 -17.87 -15.49 -12.43
N GLU A 29 -17.85 -16.51 -13.30
CA GLU A 29 -17.87 -17.92 -12.88
C GLU A 29 -16.59 -18.32 -12.14
N GLY A 30 -15.44 -17.85 -12.61
CA GLY A 30 -14.17 -17.97 -11.88
C GLY A 30 -14.23 -17.30 -10.51
N LEU A 31 -14.78 -16.09 -10.40
CA LEU A 31 -14.90 -15.37 -9.12
C LEU A 31 -15.82 -16.09 -8.13
N LYS A 32 -16.94 -16.66 -8.60
CA LYS A 32 -17.90 -17.40 -7.80
C LYS A 32 -17.25 -18.58 -7.06
N SER A 33 -16.25 -19.24 -7.66
CA SER A 33 -15.53 -20.37 -7.04
C SER A 33 -14.79 -20.04 -5.74
N GLY A 34 -14.58 -18.75 -5.44
CA GLY A 34 -13.96 -18.28 -4.21
C GLY A 34 -14.92 -17.77 -3.15
N VAL A 35 -16.24 -17.80 -3.38
CA VAL A 35 -17.24 -17.23 -2.46
C VAL A 35 -17.96 -18.33 -1.68
N VAL A 36 -18.27 -18.05 -0.42
CA VAL A 36 -18.97 -18.97 0.48
C VAL A 36 -20.16 -18.31 1.18
N ARG A 37 -21.20 -19.09 1.42
CA ARG A 37 -22.32 -18.73 2.27
C ARG A 37 -22.03 -19.23 3.68
N ILE A 38 -22.27 -18.38 4.66
CA ILE A 38 -22.02 -18.65 6.08
C ILE A 38 -23.36 -18.69 6.80
N THR A 39 -23.58 -19.73 7.58
CA THR A 39 -24.74 -19.88 8.47
C THR A 39 -24.23 -20.05 9.90
N ALA A 40 -24.55 -19.08 10.76
CA ALA A 40 -24.15 -19.06 12.16
C ALA A 40 -25.38 -19.08 13.07
N THR A 41 -25.24 -19.63 14.28
CA THR A 41 -26.31 -19.67 15.28
C THR A 41 -25.94 -18.85 16.52
N GLU A 42 -26.78 -17.87 16.86
CA GLU A 42 -26.65 -17.07 18.08
C GLU A 42 -27.92 -17.24 18.92
N GLY A 43 -27.83 -18.04 19.98
CA GLY A 43 -29.00 -18.48 20.76
C GLY A 43 -29.98 -19.26 19.88
N ASN A 44 -31.22 -18.77 19.76
CA ASN A 44 -32.25 -19.39 18.91
C ASN A 44 -32.36 -18.77 17.50
N LYS A 45 -31.48 -17.82 17.16
CA LYS A 45 -31.51 -17.12 15.88
C LYS A 45 -30.44 -17.68 14.94
N THR A 46 -30.83 -17.90 13.70
CA THR A 46 -29.89 -18.22 12.61
C THR A 46 -29.55 -16.95 11.85
N LYS A 47 -28.25 -16.66 11.70
CA LYS A 47 -27.71 -15.59 10.86
C LYS A 47 -27.18 -16.19 9.57
N VAL A 48 -27.36 -15.48 8.47
CA VAL A 48 -26.82 -15.86 7.16
C VAL A 48 -26.01 -14.68 6.65
N GLY A 49 -24.80 -14.96 6.15
CA GLY A 49 -23.96 -13.98 5.49
C GLY A 49 -23.08 -14.62 4.43
N THR A 50 -22.15 -13.84 3.92
CA THR A 50 -21.22 -14.24 2.87
C THR A 50 -19.78 -14.15 3.40
N GLY A 51 -18.89 -14.95 2.85
CA GLY A 51 -17.44 -14.79 2.99
C GLY A 51 -16.74 -15.17 1.70
N PHE A 52 -15.42 -15.06 1.68
CA PHE A 52 -14.64 -15.48 0.53
C PHE A 52 -13.29 -16.05 0.94
N ILE A 53 -12.79 -16.97 0.12
CA ILE A 53 -11.53 -17.68 0.33
C ILE A 53 -10.39 -16.73 -0.01
N VAL A 54 -9.54 -16.43 0.96
CA VAL A 54 -8.35 -15.58 0.76
C VAL A 54 -7.08 -16.40 0.55
N LYS A 55 -7.06 -17.63 1.07
CA LYS A 55 -5.94 -18.56 0.90
C LYS A 55 -6.44 -19.99 0.89
N LEU A 56 -5.98 -20.76 -0.10
CA LEU A 56 -6.41 -22.12 -0.34
C LEU A 56 -5.19 -23.03 -0.51
N ALA A 57 -5.21 -24.19 0.15
CA ALA A 57 -4.27 -25.28 -0.01
C ALA A 57 -5.01 -26.62 0.10
N PRO A 58 -4.40 -27.76 -0.29
CA PRO A 58 -5.11 -29.05 -0.38
C PRO A 58 -5.84 -29.51 0.88
N GLU A 59 -5.42 -29.05 2.06
CA GLU A 59 -6.00 -29.44 3.35
C GLU A 59 -6.42 -28.26 4.23
N ILE A 60 -6.31 -27.02 3.74
CA ILE A 60 -6.72 -25.84 4.49
C ILE A 60 -7.26 -24.73 3.61
N ALA A 61 -8.39 -24.14 4.01
CA ALA A 61 -8.94 -22.94 3.42
C ALA A 61 -9.12 -21.87 4.50
N TYR A 62 -8.68 -20.65 4.21
CA TYR A 62 -8.90 -19.46 5.03
C TYR A 62 -9.94 -18.56 4.38
N ILE A 63 -10.93 -18.16 5.15
CA ILE A 63 -12.09 -17.39 4.68
C ILE A 63 -12.19 -16.11 5.51
N VAL A 64 -12.40 -14.98 4.84
CA VAL A 64 -12.72 -13.70 5.49
C VAL A 64 -14.22 -13.42 5.37
N THR A 65 -14.80 -12.86 6.43
CA THR A 65 -16.18 -12.35 6.48
C THR A 65 -16.28 -11.19 7.47
N ALA A 66 -17.46 -10.56 7.57
CA ALA A 66 -17.75 -9.56 8.58
C ALA A 66 -18.02 -10.25 9.94
N ALA A 67 -17.50 -9.69 11.03
CA ALA A 67 -17.56 -10.32 12.35
C ALA A 67 -18.98 -10.61 12.84
N HIS A 68 -19.91 -9.68 12.62
CA HIS A 68 -21.30 -9.84 13.07
C HIS A 68 -22.01 -11.04 12.40
N VAL A 69 -21.52 -11.52 11.25
CA VAL A 69 -22.03 -12.72 10.56
C VAL A 69 -21.84 -13.98 11.41
N VAL A 70 -20.74 -14.05 12.16
CA VAL A 70 -20.37 -15.21 12.99
C VAL A 70 -20.41 -14.92 14.49
N ALA A 71 -20.83 -13.72 14.89
CA ALA A 71 -20.93 -13.33 16.29
C ALA A 71 -21.83 -14.32 17.06
N GLY A 72 -21.28 -14.87 18.14
CA GLY A 72 -21.94 -15.86 19.00
C GLY A 72 -21.74 -17.33 18.58
N ASP A 73 -21.14 -17.60 17.41
CA ASP A 73 -20.93 -18.96 16.90
C ASP A 73 -19.45 -19.20 16.56
N SER A 74 -18.78 -20.08 17.32
CA SER A 74 -17.39 -20.45 17.06
C SER A 74 -17.22 -21.47 15.94
N ARG A 75 -18.30 -22.13 15.50
CA ARG A 75 -18.26 -23.22 14.51
C ARG A 75 -19.38 -23.10 13.48
N PRO A 76 -19.43 -22.00 12.72
CA PRO A 76 -20.46 -21.77 11.72
C PRO A 76 -20.37 -22.79 10.57
N LYS A 77 -21.49 -22.98 9.89
CA LYS A 77 -21.58 -23.83 8.70
C LYS A 77 -21.29 -23.01 7.45
N ILE A 78 -20.51 -23.59 6.54
CA ILE A 78 -20.08 -23.01 5.28
C ILE A 78 -20.65 -23.83 4.13
N GLN A 79 -21.16 -23.15 3.11
CA GLN A 79 -21.61 -23.74 1.87
C GLN A 79 -20.89 -23.02 0.73
N PHE A 80 -20.17 -23.75 -0.12
CA PHE A 80 -19.43 -23.15 -1.23
C PHE A 80 -20.40 -22.78 -2.36
N PHE A 81 -20.08 -21.74 -3.13
CA PHE A 81 -20.87 -21.40 -4.31
C PHE A 81 -21.00 -22.57 -5.28
N THR A 82 -19.88 -23.25 -5.54
CA THR A 82 -19.76 -24.35 -6.51
C THR A 82 -20.31 -25.68 -6.00
N GLN A 83 -20.63 -25.79 -4.71
CA GLN A 83 -21.16 -27.00 -4.10
C GLN A 83 -22.19 -26.66 -3.02
N GLN A 84 -23.47 -26.67 -3.43
CA GLN A 84 -24.59 -26.20 -2.62
C GLN A 84 -25.35 -27.32 -1.90
N ASP A 85 -25.02 -28.58 -2.15
CA ASP A 85 -25.65 -29.73 -1.49
C ASP A 85 -25.01 -30.06 -0.13
N VAL A 86 -23.78 -29.58 0.12
CA VAL A 86 -23.00 -29.92 1.31
C VAL A 86 -22.72 -28.69 2.17
N GLN A 87 -22.93 -28.83 3.49
CA GLN A 87 -22.51 -27.85 4.48
C GLN A 87 -21.33 -28.38 5.28
N ILE A 88 -20.27 -27.58 5.35
CA ILE A 88 -19.01 -27.92 6.00
C ILE A 88 -18.83 -27.04 7.22
N GLN A 89 -18.39 -27.63 8.33
CA GLN A 89 -18.16 -26.85 9.54
C GLN A 89 -16.80 -26.16 9.50
N ALA A 90 -16.79 -24.84 9.64
CA ALA A 90 -15.57 -24.06 9.83
C ALA A 90 -15.33 -23.81 11.32
N THR A 91 -14.14 -23.32 11.65
CA THR A 91 -13.81 -22.78 12.97
C THR A 91 -13.51 -21.29 12.84
N VAL A 92 -14.11 -20.46 13.69
CA VAL A 92 -13.73 -19.05 13.82
C VAL A 92 -12.39 -18.99 14.54
N LYS A 93 -11.36 -18.52 13.84
CA LYS A 93 -9.99 -18.42 14.37
C LYS A 93 -9.79 -17.10 15.11
N HIS A 94 -10.25 -16.00 14.53
CA HIS A 94 -10.10 -14.65 15.07
C HIS A 94 -11.30 -13.77 14.70
N ILE A 95 -11.59 -12.82 15.57
CA ILE A 95 -12.53 -11.72 15.36
C ILE A 95 -11.82 -10.44 15.81
N GLU A 96 -11.78 -9.41 14.98
CA GLU A 96 -11.16 -8.13 15.32
C GLU A 96 -12.04 -6.96 14.86
N GLY A 97 -12.20 -5.95 15.72
CA GLY A 97 -12.93 -4.72 15.46
C GLY A 97 -13.88 -4.35 16.60
N SER A 98 -14.18 -3.06 16.74
CA SER A 98 -15.00 -2.51 17.85
C SER A 98 -16.40 -2.06 17.42
N ASP A 99 -16.68 -1.99 16.11
CA ASP A 99 -17.99 -1.66 15.56
C ASP A 99 -18.45 -2.74 14.55
N ASP A 100 -19.77 -2.92 14.41
CA ASP A 100 -20.35 -4.03 13.62
C ASP A 100 -20.05 -3.95 12.11
N VAL A 101 -19.62 -2.78 11.63
CA VAL A 101 -19.40 -2.48 10.21
C VAL A 101 -17.95 -2.70 9.79
N THR A 102 -16.98 -2.50 10.69
CA THR A 102 -15.55 -2.68 10.39
C THR A 102 -14.97 -3.99 10.88
N ALA A 103 -15.66 -4.66 11.80
CA ALA A 103 -15.13 -5.86 12.39
C ALA A 103 -15.08 -7.01 11.38
N LEU A 104 -13.93 -7.68 11.30
CA LEU A 104 -13.67 -8.81 10.42
C LEU A 104 -13.51 -10.10 11.24
N ALA A 105 -13.86 -11.22 10.62
CA ALA A 105 -13.64 -12.55 11.15
C ALA A 105 -12.88 -13.43 10.15
N LEU A 106 -11.95 -14.23 10.68
CA LEU A 106 -11.15 -15.19 9.96
C LEU A 106 -11.61 -16.59 10.32
N LEU A 107 -12.10 -17.31 9.33
CA LEU A 107 -12.55 -18.68 9.46
C LEU A 107 -11.52 -19.61 8.84
N VAL A 108 -11.45 -20.83 9.38
CA VAL A 108 -10.59 -21.89 8.85
C VAL A 108 -11.38 -23.17 8.66
N ILE A 109 -11.21 -23.80 7.51
CA ILE A 109 -11.65 -25.17 7.21
C ILE A 109 -10.38 -26.01 7.08
N ARG A 110 -10.36 -27.19 7.70
CA ARG A 110 -9.22 -28.12 7.66
C ARG A 110 -9.65 -29.51 7.18
N GLY A 111 -8.71 -30.22 6.57
CA GLY A 111 -8.85 -31.59 6.11
C GLY A 111 -9.28 -31.67 4.64
N LYS A 112 -8.60 -32.53 3.88
CA LYS A 112 -8.82 -32.70 2.43
C LYS A 112 -10.27 -33.03 2.07
N ALA A 113 -10.95 -33.84 2.89
CA ALA A 113 -12.35 -34.22 2.67
C ALA A 113 -13.32 -33.02 2.78
N ASN A 114 -12.90 -31.94 3.44
CA ASN A 114 -13.69 -30.74 3.65
C ASN A 114 -13.38 -29.63 2.63
N ILE A 115 -12.53 -29.89 1.64
CA ILE A 115 -12.11 -28.92 0.62
C ILE A 115 -12.43 -29.51 -0.77
N PRO A 116 -13.60 -29.15 -1.33
CA PRO A 116 -13.98 -29.56 -2.68
C PRO A 116 -12.96 -29.15 -3.75
N SER A 117 -12.93 -29.92 -4.85
CA SER A 117 -12.20 -29.53 -6.06
C SER A 117 -12.90 -28.36 -6.75
N GLY A 118 -12.14 -27.54 -7.48
CA GLY A 118 -12.69 -26.42 -8.26
C GLY A 118 -12.92 -25.14 -7.47
N LEU A 119 -12.43 -25.06 -6.23
CA LEU A 119 -12.36 -23.83 -5.46
C LEU A 119 -11.14 -23.00 -5.87
N ALA A 120 -11.25 -21.67 -5.77
CA ALA A 120 -10.14 -20.75 -5.96
C ALA A 120 -10.03 -19.76 -4.80
N ALA A 121 -8.80 -19.40 -4.43
CA ALA A 121 -8.59 -18.23 -3.59
C ALA A 121 -8.86 -16.97 -4.41
N MET A 122 -9.64 -16.04 -3.86
CA MET A 122 -9.93 -14.79 -4.53
C MET A 122 -8.70 -13.90 -4.59
N SER A 123 -8.54 -13.26 -5.75
CA SER A 123 -7.47 -12.31 -6.00
C SER A 123 -7.70 -11.03 -5.20
N LEU A 124 -6.82 -10.70 -4.24
CA LEU A 124 -6.91 -9.45 -3.48
C LEU A 124 -6.13 -8.35 -4.21
N ALA A 125 -6.73 -7.17 -4.39
CA ALA A 125 -6.02 -6.04 -4.95
C ALA A 125 -4.88 -5.62 -4.01
N ILE A 126 -3.69 -5.35 -4.57
CA ILE A 126 -2.52 -4.89 -3.79
C ILE A 126 -2.83 -3.52 -3.16
N SER A 127 -3.51 -2.67 -3.92
CA SER A 127 -4.09 -1.41 -3.50
C SER A 127 -5.32 -1.17 -4.36
N ALA A 128 -6.39 -0.61 -3.79
CA ALA A 128 -7.57 -0.24 -4.55
C ALA A 128 -7.64 1.29 -4.66
N ARG A 129 -7.29 1.83 -5.83
CA ARG A 129 -7.58 3.21 -6.20
C ARG A 129 -8.89 3.23 -6.92
N PHE A 130 -9.77 4.14 -6.51
CA PHE A 130 -11.04 4.32 -7.19
C PHE A 130 -11.31 5.79 -7.44
N ALA A 131 -11.84 6.09 -8.62
CA ALA A 131 -12.59 7.32 -8.82
C ALA A 131 -14.00 7.15 -8.21
N GLY A 132 -14.63 8.26 -7.82
CA GLY A 132 -16.07 8.22 -7.57
C GLY A 132 -16.78 7.74 -8.83
N ALA A 133 -17.76 6.86 -8.68
CA ALA A 133 -18.50 6.15 -9.73
C ALA A 133 -17.81 4.93 -10.38
N ASP A 134 -16.66 4.47 -9.87
CA ASP A 134 -16.08 3.21 -10.36
C ASP A 134 -17.05 2.03 -10.11
N GLU A 135 -17.32 1.26 -11.16
CA GLU A 135 -18.21 0.12 -11.10
C GLU A 135 -17.61 -1.01 -10.26
N VAL A 136 -18.45 -1.60 -9.41
CA VAL A 136 -18.10 -2.73 -8.56
C VAL A 136 -19.13 -3.82 -8.65
N ILE A 137 -18.68 -5.04 -8.36
CA ILE A 137 -19.54 -6.20 -8.20
C ILE A 137 -19.45 -6.68 -6.76
N VAL A 138 -20.59 -7.09 -6.21
CA VAL A 138 -20.69 -7.79 -4.93
C VAL A 138 -21.30 -9.15 -5.19
N ILE A 139 -20.62 -10.21 -4.78
CA ILE A 139 -21.17 -11.57 -4.84
C ILE A 139 -21.59 -11.95 -3.43
N GLY A 140 -22.84 -12.38 -3.26
CA GLY A 140 -23.39 -12.70 -1.95
C GLY A 140 -24.61 -13.60 -1.99
N HIS A 141 -25.21 -13.84 -0.83
CA HIS A 141 -26.37 -14.71 -0.68
C HIS A 141 -27.53 -13.98 0.03
N PRO A 142 -28.22 -13.06 -0.65
CA PRO A 142 -29.23 -12.20 -0.04
C PRO A 142 -30.45 -12.98 0.44
N ARG A 143 -30.97 -12.61 1.62
CA ARG A 143 -32.04 -13.33 2.31
C ARG A 143 -33.37 -13.36 1.54
N GLN A 144 -33.65 -12.35 0.71
CA GLN A 144 -34.91 -12.23 -0.04
C GLN A 144 -34.90 -12.87 -1.43
N ALA A 145 -33.73 -13.17 -2.01
CA ALA A 145 -33.64 -13.71 -3.37
C ALA A 145 -33.55 -15.24 -3.44
N GLY A 146 -33.38 -15.93 -2.30
CA GLY A 146 -33.33 -17.39 -2.20
C GLY A 146 -32.05 -18.05 -2.74
N GLU A 147 -31.48 -17.48 -3.81
CA GLU A 147 -30.27 -17.92 -4.52
C GLU A 147 -29.11 -16.92 -4.35
N TRP A 148 -27.91 -17.36 -4.70
CA TRP A 148 -26.75 -16.49 -4.81
C TRP A 148 -26.98 -15.32 -5.78
N SER A 149 -26.53 -14.13 -5.42
CA SER A 149 -26.64 -12.94 -6.26
C SER A 149 -25.28 -12.37 -6.65
N VAL A 150 -25.25 -11.80 -7.85
CA VAL A 150 -24.17 -10.94 -8.34
C VAL A 150 -24.78 -9.56 -8.50
N LEU A 151 -24.47 -8.66 -7.57
CA LEU A 151 -24.96 -7.29 -7.55
C LEU A 151 -23.94 -6.38 -8.21
N THR A 152 -24.40 -5.51 -9.09
CA THR A 152 -23.60 -4.41 -9.63
C THR A 152 -23.90 -3.13 -8.88
N GLY A 153 -22.88 -2.32 -8.67
CA GLY A 153 -23.02 -1.00 -8.04
C GLY A 153 -21.83 -0.10 -8.39
N ALA A 154 -21.72 1.02 -7.68
CA ALA A 154 -20.62 1.95 -7.88
C ALA A 154 -20.04 2.44 -6.56
N ILE A 155 -18.74 2.75 -6.53
CA ILE A 155 -18.11 3.35 -5.35
C ILE A 155 -18.52 4.82 -5.25
N VAL A 156 -19.09 5.19 -4.11
CA VAL A 156 -19.54 6.55 -3.81
C VAL A 156 -18.47 7.32 -3.06
N SER A 157 -17.84 6.69 -2.07
CA SER A 157 -16.80 7.33 -1.27
C SER A 157 -15.87 6.32 -0.62
N ARG A 158 -14.65 6.79 -0.31
CA ARG A 158 -13.68 6.11 0.53
C ARG A 158 -13.17 7.09 1.57
N GLN A 159 -13.20 6.71 2.83
CA GLN A 159 -12.71 7.52 3.95
C GLN A 159 -11.95 6.63 4.92
N GLY A 160 -10.62 6.72 4.93
CA GLY A 160 -9.77 5.85 5.73
C GLY A 160 -10.03 4.36 5.45
N ARG A 161 -10.52 3.64 6.47
CA ARG A 161 -10.80 2.19 6.42
C ARG A 161 -12.14 1.85 5.79
N TYR A 162 -12.99 2.85 5.50
CA TYR A 162 -14.36 2.65 5.02
C TYR A 162 -14.45 2.86 3.50
N VAL A 163 -15.28 2.04 2.87
CA VAL A 163 -15.77 2.23 1.51
C VAL A 163 -17.30 2.24 1.53
N THR A 164 -17.89 3.19 0.80
CA THR A 164 -19.34 3.27 0.59
C THR A 164 -19.63 2.99 -0.86
N ILE A 165 -20.58 2.10 -1.11
CA ILE A 165 -21.05 1.72 -2.44
C ILE A 165 -22.54 1.99 -2.61
N ASP A 166 -22.92 2.43 -3.79
CA ASP A 166 -24.29 2.51 -4.23
C ASP A 166 -24.67 1.18 -4.90
N ALA A 167 -25.30 0.32 -4.12
CA ALA A 167 -25.72 -1.02 -4.52
C ALA A 167 -26.87 -1.49 -3.61
N ASN A 168 -27.73 -2.36 -4.11
CA ASN A 168 -28.85 -2.92 -3.34
C ASN A 168 -28.36 -4.04 -2.40
N ILE A 169 -27.70 -3.65 -1.29
CA ILE A 169 -27.12 -4.58 -0.32
C ILE A 169 -28.19 -5.03 0.69
N ASP A 170 -28.33 -6.34 0.89
CA ASP A 170 -29.20 -6.97 1.89
C ASP A 170 -28.40 -7.70 3.00
N GLU A 171 -29.08 -8.11 4.07
CA GLU A 171 -28.54 -8.81 5.26
C GLU A 171 -27.62 -10.00 4.91
N GLY A 172 -27.89 -10.71 3.81
CA GLY A 172 -27.11 -11.86 3.38
C GLY A 172 -25.81 -11.55 2.61
N ASN A 173 -25.59 -10.29 2.22
CA ASN A 173 -24.38 -9.85 1.52
C ASN A 173 -23.25 -9.46 2.48
N SER A 174 -23.55 -9.27 3.75
CA SER A 174 -22.54 -8.97 4.77
C SER A 174 -21.42 -10.00 4.77
N GLY A 175 -20.19 -9.52 4.80
CA GLY A 175 -18.96 -10.30 4.67
C GLY A 175 -18.59 -10.69 3.24
N GLY A 176 -19.42 -10.37 2.25
CA GLY A 176 -19.14 -10.62 0.84
C GLY A 176 -18.05 -9.70 0.28
N PRO A 177 -17.34 -10.15 -0.77
CA PRO A 177 -16.30 -9.36 -1.42
C PRO A 177 -16.91 -8.23 -2.25
N ILE A 178 -16.31 -7.04 -2.14
CA ILE A 178 -16.47 -5.96 -3.12
C ILE A 178 -15.38 -6.17 -4.18
N ILE A 179 -15.76 -6.29 -5.44
CA ILE A 179 -14.89 -6.68 -6.54
C ILE A 179 -14.84 -5.58 -7.59
N HIS A 180 -13.63 -5.20 -8.00
CA HIS A 180 -13.39 -4.29 -9.11
C HIS A 180 -12.29 -4.86 -10.00
N SER A 181 -12.51 -4.88 -11.31
CA SER A 181 -11.54 -5.37 -12.30
C SER A 181 -10.97 -6.77 -11.97
N GLY A 182 -11.79 -7.69 -11.45
CA GLY A 182 -11.38 -9.07 -11.13
C GLY A 182 -10.71 -9.26 -9.78
N HIS A 183 -10.52 -8.19 -9.02
CA HIS A 183 -9.87 -8.23 -7.72
C HIS A 183 -10.83 -7.82 -6.60
N VAL A 184 -10.72 -8.49 -5.45
CA VAL A 184 -11.36 -8.05 -4.22
C VAL A 184 -10.69 -6.77 -3.76
N VAL A 185 -11.49 -5.75 -3.55
CA VAL A 185 -11.09 -4.39 -3.20
C VAL A 185 -11.72 -3.89 -1.89
N GLY A 186 -12.55 -4.72 -1.27
CA GLY A 186 -13.11 -4.49 0.06
C GLY A 186 -14.03 -5.62 0.50
N VAL A 187 -14.62 -5.47 1.69
CA VAL A 187 -15.59 -6.42 2.26
C VAL A 187 -16.82 -5.67 2.71
N ILE A 188 -18.00 -6.17 2.38
CA ILE A 188 -19.27 -5.60 2.83
C ILE A 188 -19.41 -5.79 4.35
N GLY A 189 -19.61 -4.70 5.08
CA GLY A 189 -19.87 -4.70 6.52
C GLY A 189 -21.37 -4.64 6.85
N GLY A 190 -22.22 -4.20 5.92
CA GLY A 190 -23.67 -4.21 6.10
C GLY A 190 -24.42 -3.21 5.22
N ALA A 191 -25.74 -3.22 5.36
CA ALA A 191 -26.65 -2.37 4.60
C ALA A 191 -27.24 -1.25 5.46
N GLN A 192 -27.16 0.00 4.96
CA GLN A 192 -28.05 1.09 5.34
C GLN A 192 -28.71 1.63 4.06
N ARG A 193 -28.81 2.95 3.85
CA ARG A 193 -29.23 3.55 2.57
C ARG A 193 -28.24 3.29 1.43
N TYR A 194 -26.98 3.04 1.78
CA TYR A 194 -25.89 2.64 0.88
C TYR A 194 -25.17 1.44 1.51
N GLY A 195 -24.51 0.63 0.68
CA GLY A 195 -23.65 -0.45 1.17
C GLY A 195 -22.41 0.13 1.85
N LYS A 196 -22.17 -0.21 3.11
CA LYS A 196 -20.93 0.16 3.80
C LYS A 196 -20.02 -1.06 3.93
N GLY A 197 -18.73 -0.85 3.73
CA GLY A 197 -17.74 -1.89 3.83
C GLY A 197 -16.39 -1.37 4.29
N VAL A 198 -15.45 -2.30 4.41
CA VAL A 198 -14.05 -2.02 4.71
C VAL A 198 -13.20 -2.12 3.45
N THR A 199 -12.15 -1.29 3.38
CA THR A 199 -11.23 -1.26 2.24
C THR A 199 -10.32 -2.49 2.20
N ILE A 200 -9.76 -2.79 1.02
CA ILE A 200 -8.76 -3.86 0.88
C ILE A 200 -7.52 -3.67 1.76
N GLY A 201 -7.13 -2.43 2.05
CA GLY A 201 -6.04 -2.14 2.98
C GLY A 201 -6.31 -2.71 4.37
N THR A 202 -7.52 -2.48 4.90
CA THR A 202 -7.99 -3.06 6.17
C THR A 202 -7.98 -4.59 6.15
N VAL A 203 -8.33 -5.21 5.02
CA VAL A 203 -8.34 -6.67 4.88
C VAL A 203 -6.92 -7.22 4.89
N HIS A 204 -5.98 -6.59 4.18
CA HIS A 204 -4.56 -6.97 4.21
C HIS A 204 -3.99 -6.82 5.61
N GLU A 205 -4.23 -5.71 6.30
CA GLU A 205 -3.84 -5.49 7.70
C GLU A 205 -4.34 -6.62 8.61
N TYR A 206 -5.62 -6.96 8.48
CA TYR A 206 -6.25 -8.02 9.26
C TYR A 206 -5.62 -9.39 8.97
N LEU A 207 -5.37 -9.73 7.71
CA LEU A 207 -4.79 -11.02 7.33
C LEU A 207 -3.33 -11.16 7.76
N GLU A 208 -2.52 -10.12 7.53
CA GLU A 208 -1.11 -10.07 7.93
C GLU A 208 -0.97 -10.17 9.45
N GLY A 209 -1.78 -9.41 10.20
CA GLY A 209 -1.80 -9.46 11.67
C GLY A 209 -2.10 -10.86 12.24
N HIS A 210 -2.78 -11.71 11.47
CA HIS A 210 -3.11 -13.09 11.85
C HIS A 210 -2.22 -14.15 11.18
N GLY A 211 -1.09 -13.73 10.60
CA GLY A 211 -0.08 -14.60 9.99
C GLY A 211 -0.50 -15.19 8.63
N ILE A 212 -1.50 -14.61 7.98
CA ILE A 212 -1.98 -15.03 6.66
C ILE A 212 -1.34 -14.14 5.59
N LEU A 213 -0.15 -14.53 5.14
CA LEU A 213 0.51 -13.87 4.03
C LEU A 213 -0.22 -14.20 2.72
N ILE A 214 -0.78 -13.18 2.08
CA ILE A 214 -1.42 -13.24 0.76
C ILE A 214 -0.37 -12.84 -0.29
N GLN A 215 -0.05 -13.77 -1.19
CA GLN A 215 0.84 -13.45 -2.31
C GLN A 215 0.05 -12.63 -3.33
N ALA A 216 0.65 -11.55 -3.82
CA ALA A 216 0.07 -10.78 -4.92
C ALA A 216 -0.20 -11.69 -6.13
N PRO A 217 -1.26 -11.44 -6.92
CA PRO A 217 -1.58 -12.27 -8.07
C PRO A 217 -0.40 -12.26 -9.04
N ALA A 218 0.09 -13.46 -9.39
CA ALA A 218 1.14 -13.62 -10.35
C ALA A 218 0.68 -13.09 -11.72
N THR A 219 1.20 -11.93 -12.12
CA THR A 219 1.13 -11.53 -13.53
C THR A 219 1.97 -12.54 -14.31
N GLN A 220 1.33 -13.27 -15.22
CA GLN A 220 2.03 -14.25 -16.05
C GLN A 220 3.12 -13.56 -16.88
N SER A 221 4.30 -14.19 -16.88
CA SER A 221 5.48 -13.95 -17.70
C SER A 221 6.44 -12.84 -17.28
N ALA A 222 7.26 -13.16 -16.28
CA ALA A 222 8.72 -13.12 -16.42
C ALA A 222 9.31 -14.25 -15.57
N ALA A 223 10.29 -14.95 -16.11
CA ALA A 223 10.90 -16.14 -15.52
C ALA A 223 11.25 -15.94 -14.03
N THR A 224 10.84 -16.92 -13.24
CA THR A 224 11.09 -17.07 -11.81
C THR A 224 12.58 -17.05 -11.50
N SER A 225 13.11 -15.90 -11.07
CA SER A 225 14.20 -15.88 -10.10
C SER A 225 13.56 -15.92 -8.73
N GLN A 226 13.58 -17.10 -8.10
CA GLN A 226 13.39 -17.22 -6.67
C GLN A 226 14.46 -16.36 -6.00
N THR A 227 14.07 -15.25 -5.36
CA THR A 227 14.99 -14.54 -4.46
C THR A 227 15.29 -15.51 -3.32
N PRO A 228 16.53 -16.02 -3.19
CA PRO A 228 16.90 -16.80 -2.04
C PRO A 228 16.77 -15.88 -0.81
N LEU A 229 16.55 -16.47 0.38
CA LEU A 229 16.93 -15.80 1.64
C LEU A 229 18.25 -15.05 1.42
N PRO A 230 18.41 -13.79 1.86
CA PRO A 230 19.64 -13.04 1.63
C PRO A 230 20.81 -13.91 2.07
N LYS A 231 21.57 -14.41 1.09
CA LYS A 231 22.81 -15.10 1.37
C LYS A 231 23.64 -14.07 2.11
N THR A 232 24.07 -14.40 3.32
CA THR A 232 24.94 -13.56 4.14
C THR A 232 26.07 -13.06 3.24
N ILE A 233 26.06 -11.76 2.93
CA ILE A 233 27.09 -11.18 2.06
C ILE A 233 28.41 -11.40 2.78
N LYS A 234 29.36 -12.07 2.13
CA LYS A 234 30.68 -12.23 2.72
C LYS A 234 31.25 -10.83 2.99
N PRO A 235 31.87 -10.56 4.16
CA PRO A 235 32.36 -9.22 4.53
C PRO A 235 33.25 -8.57 3.45
N GLU A 236 34.01 -9.40 2.72
CA GLU A 236 34.89 -9.00 1.61
C GLU A 236 34.18 -8.30 0.43
N HIS A 237 32.87 -8.50 0.23
CA HIS A 237 32.11 -7.87 -0.86
C HIS A 237 31.39 -6.57 -0.45
N LEU A 238 31.22 -6.33 0.86
CA LEU A 238 30.59 -5.11 1.39
C LEU A 238 31.51 -3.89 1.27
N GLU A 239 32.84 -4.09 1.31
CA GLU A 239 33.83 -3.02 1.15
C GLU A 239 34.05 -2.60 -0.32
N SER A 240 33.61 -3.41 -1.29
CA SER A 240 33.75 -3.12 -2.74
C SER A 240 32.53 -2.46 -3.37
N LEU A 241 31.48 -2.16 -2.60
CA LEU A 241 30.24 -1.57 -3.14
C LEU A 241 30.48 -0.14 -3.66
N PRO A 242 29.96 0.22 -4.85
CA PRO A 242 30.10 1.57 -5.36
C PRO A 242 29.37 2.56 -4.44
N LYS A 243 30.04 3.64 -4.05
CA LYS A 243 29.47 4.67 -3.16
C LYS A 243 28.25 5.37 -3.76
N LYS A 244 28.14 5.38 -5.09
CA LYS A 244 27.02 5.94 -5.84
C LYS A 244 26.64 5.01 -6.97
N ILE A 245 25.34 4.90 -7.22
CA ILE A 245 24.78 4.20 -8.39
C ILE A 245 23.74 5.10 -9.06
N THR A 246 23.26 4.68 -10.23
CA THR A 246 22.12 5.30 -10.89
C THR A 246 20.98 4.29 -10.92
N GLY A 247 19.84 4.65 -10.34
CA GLY A 247 18.62 3.85 -10.38
C GLY A 247 18.05 3.73 -11.78
N LYS A 248 17.09 2.82 -11.97
CA LYS A 248 16.43 2.58 -13.26
C LYS A 248 15.71 3.83 -13.81
N ASP A 249 15.25 4.70 -12.91
CA ASP A 249 14.64 6.01 -13.20
C ASP A 249 15.67 7.13 -13.45
N GLY A 250 16.95 6.79 -13.59
CA GLY A 250 18.03 7.77 -13.78
C GLY A 250 18.34 8.60 -12.54
N ALA A 251 17.76 8.30 -11.37
CA ALA A 251 18.09 9.02 -10.14
C ALA A 251 19.44 8.56 -9.57
N PRO A 252 20.33 9.47 -9.15
CA PRO A 252 21.53 9.09 -8.42
C PRO A 252 21.15 8.59 -7.03
N MET A 253 21.77 7.51 -6.59
CA MET A 253 21.61 6.94 -5.25
C MET A 253 22.96 6.87 -4.54
N VAL A 254 22.95 7.00 -3.22
CA VAL A 254 24.13 6.91 -2.37
C VAL A 254 24.08 5.66 -1.50
N LEU A 255 25.23 5.03 -1.29
CA LEU A 255 25.37 3.87 -0.43
C LEU A 255 25.30 4.28 1.05
N VAL A 256 24.44 3.62 1.81
CA VAL A 256 24.47 3.59 3.27
C VAL A 256 25.05 2.24 3.70
N PRO A 257 26.27 2.20 4.26
CA PRO A 257 26.92 0.94 4.63
C PRO A 257 26.14 0.15 5.68
N ALA A 258 26.29 -1.17 5.65
CA ALA A 258 25.77 -2.05 6.69
C ALA A 258 26.39 -1.68 8.04
N GLY A 259 25.67 -1.92 9.13
CA GLY A 259 26.19 -1.77 10.48
C GLY A 259 25.22 -1.12 11.46
N GLU A 260 25.72 -0.97 12.66
CA GLU A 260 24.99 -0.47 13.81
C GLU A 260 24.91 1.06 13.82
N PHE A 261 23.76 1.60 14.22
CA PHE A 261 23.57 3.00 14.57
C PHE A 261 22.54 3.15 15.70
N THR A 262 22.66 4.20 16.49
CA THR A 262 21.66 4.52 17.51
C THR A 262 20.50 5.27 16.86
N MET A 263 19.33 4.65 16.87
CA MET A 263 18.07 5.21 16.37
C MET A 263 17.31 5.91 17.49
N GLY A 264 16.75 7.08 17.19
CA GLY A 264 15.98 7.88 18.14
C GLY A 264 16.81 8.80 19.03
N SER A 265 16.17 9.26 20.09
CA SER A 265 16.66 10.32 20.98
C SER A 265 16.61 9.87 22.44
N ARG A 266 17.45 10.48 23.27
CA ARG A 266 17.48 10.17 24.70
C ARG A 266 16.27 10.80 25.41
N GLU A 267 15.71 10.07 26.38
CA GLU A 267 14.55 10.52 27.16
C GLU A 267 14.82 11.77 28.01
N ASP A 268 16.09 12.04 28.34
CA ASP A 268 16.50 13.20 29.15
C ASP A 268 16.78 14.47 28.32
N ASP A 269 16.71 14.39 26.99
CA ASP A 269 16.91 15.53 26.10
C ASP A 269 15.61 16.30 25.88
N ARG A 270 15.48 17.44 26.55
CA ARG A 270 14.30 18.34 26.49
C ARG A 270 14.06 18.96 25.11
N SER A 271 14.99 18.82 24.16
CA SER A 271 14.81 19.26 22.76
C SER A 271 14.13 18.20 21.87
N THR A 272 13.73 17.07 22.47
CA THR A 272 13.21 15.89 21.76
C THR A 272 11.80 15.51 22.21
N TRP A 273 11.11 14.71 21.40
CA TRP A 273 9.71 14.33 21.62
C TRP A 273 9.61 12.88 22.06
N GLU A 274 8.55 12.57 22.82
CA GLU A 274 8.31 11.24 23.41
C GLU A 274 8.29 10.12 22.37
N ASN A 275 7.79 10.40 21.16
CA ASN A 275 7.74 9.44 20.07
C ASN A 275 9.13 9.12 19.47
N GLU A 276 10.17 9.88 19.80
CA GLU A 276 11.57 9.59 19.43
C GLU A 276 12.28 8.71 20.46
N TRP A 277 11.62 8.35 21.55
CA TRP A 277 12.24 7.66 22.68
C TRP A 277 11.87 6.17 22.73
N PRO A 278 12.75 5.32 23.28
CA PRO A 278 14.12 5.62 23.68
C PRO A 278 15.10 5.53 22.49
N ALA A 279 16.27 6.17 22.65
CA ALA A 279 17.44 5.86 21.85
C ALA A 279 17.78 4.37 22.00
N HIS A 280 17.88 3.64 20.90
CA HIS A 280 18.11 2.19 20.90
C HIS A 280 19.03 1.77 19.74
N GLN A 281 19.72 0.65 19.92
CA GLN A 281 20.68 0.14 18.94
C GLN A 281 19.97 -0.60 17.81
N VAL A 282 20.22 -0.20 16.57
CA VAL A 282 19.71 -0.88 15.37
C VAL A 282 20.85 -1.22 14.44
N TYR A 283 20.85 -2.45 13.93
CA TYR A 283 21.68 -2.90 12.81
C TYR A 283 20.86 -2.81 11.52
N LEU A 284 21.44 -2.18 10.50
CA LEU A 284 20.90 -2.20 9.14
C LEU A 284 21.87 -2.90 8.19
N ASP A 285 21.33 -3.71 7.29
CA ASP A 285 22.07 -4.17 6.11
C ASP A 285 22.44 -2.97 5.22
N ALA A 286 23.38 -3.16 4.29
CA ALA A 286 23.74 -2.11 3.34
C ALA A 286 22.59 -1.90 2.35
N PHE A 287 22.31 -0.65 2.02
CA PHE A 287 21.28 -0.27 1.05
C PHE A 287 21.70 1.00 0.31
N TYR A 288 21.07 1.23 -0.84
CA TYR A 288 21.15 2.49 -1.54
C TYR A 288 19.91 3.33 -1.23
N ILE A 289 20.09 4.64 -1.08
CA ILE A 289 18.98 5.60 -0.97
C ILE A 289 19.16 6.69 -2.01
N ASP A 290 18.06 7.18 -2.59
CA ASP A 290 18.09 8.28 -3.53
C ASP A 290 18.82 9.48 -2.91
N GLN A 291 19.74 10.05 -3.69
CA GLN A 291 20.56 11.18 -3.25
C GLN A 291 19.71 12.42 -2.97
N TYR A 292 18.56 12.53 -3.65
CA TYR A 292 17.63 13.66 -3.63
C TYR A 292 16.20 13.13 -3.48
N GLU A 293 15.25 13.98 -3.09
CA GLU A 293 13.83 13.64 -3.21
C GLU A 293 13.45 13.38 -4.68
N VAL A 294 12.37 12.62 -4.89
CA VAL A 294 11.85 12.39 -6.25
C VAL A 294 11.38 13.72 -6.83
N THR A 295 12.00 14.12 -7.93
CA THR A 295 11.70 15.38 -8.61
C THR A 295 10.41 15.29 -9.42
N THR A 296 9.70 16.41 -9.54
CA THR A 296 8.51 16.56 -10.41
C THR A 296 8.72 16.05 -11.83
N SER A 297 9.87 16.30 -12.47
CA SER A 297 10.16 15.80 -13.83
C SER A 297 10.23 14.28 -13.91
N ARG A 298 10.85 13.61 -12.93
CA ARG A 298 10.90 12.13 -12.89
C ARG A 298 9.53 11.53 -12.60
N TYR A 299 8.77 12.13 -11.69
CA TYR A 299 7.39 11.70 -11.46
C TYR A 299 6.51 11.85 -12.72
N ALA A 300 6.78 12.85 -13.56
CA ALA A 300 6.12 13.01 -14.85
C ALA A 300 6.39 11.85 -15.82
N GLU A 301 7.60 11.30 -15.83
CA GLU A 301 7.94 10.11 -16.62
C GLU A 301 7.10 8.91 -16.19
N PHE A 302 7.04 8.66 -14.89
CA PHE A 302 6.18 7.63 -14.31
C PHE A 302 4.70 7.79 -14.72
N LEU A 303 4.15 9.00 -14.63
CA LEU A 303 2.75 9.24 -15.01
C LEU A 303 2.49 8.98 -16.50
N ARG A 304 3.45 9.32 -17.38
CA ARG A 304 3.33 9.08 -18.83
C ARG A 304 3.30 7.59 -19.15
N GLU A 305 4.11 6.78 -18.47
CA GLU A 305 4.19 5.33 -18.73
C GLU A 305 3.03 4.56 -18.12
N VAL A 306 2.70 4.85 -16.86
CA VAL A 306 1.71 4.06 -16.09
C VAL A 306 0.28 4.59 -16.28
N LYS A 307 0.11 5.75 -16.94
CA LYS A 307 -1.19 6.38 -17.25
C LYS A 307 -2.08 6.58 -16.01
N ARG A 308 -1.47 6.98 -14.88
CA ARG A 308 -2.20 7.28 -13.63
C ARG A 308 -2.69 8.72 -13.61
N ALA A 309 -3.70 8.98 -12.79
CA ALA A 309 -4.14 10.33 -12.49
C ALA A 309 -2.98 11.14 -11.90
N ALA A 310 -2.80 12.35 -12.41
CA ALA A 310 -1.77 13.25 -11.92
C ALA A 310 -2.15 13.84 -10.54
N PRO A 311 -1.17 14.26 -9.72
CA PRO A 311 -1.42 14.93 -8.45
C PRO A 311 -2.20 16.24 -8.62
N TRP A 312 -2.73 16.75 -7.50
CA TRP A 312 -3.38 18.06 -7.50
C TRP A 312 -2.41 19.17 -7.92
N LEU A 313 -2.93 20.21 -8.59
CA LEU A 313 -2.17 21.30 -9.24
C LEU A 313 -1.18 20.87 -10.34
N TRP A 314 -1.25 19.63 -10.82
CA TRP A 314 -0.39 19.20 -11.92
C TRP A 314 -0.72 19.90 -13.24
N SER A 315 0.29 20.47 -13.89
CA SER A 315 0.17 21.11 -15.20
C SER A 315 1.50 21.09 -15.96
N GLU A 316 1.44 21.28 -17.28
CA GLU A 316 2.62 21.49 -18.12
C GLU A 316 3.48 22.68 -17.64
N GLN A 317 2.84 23.71 -17.07
CA GLN A 317 3.57 24.85 -16.52
C GLN A 317 4.38 24.47 -15.28
N VAL A 318 3.80 23.65 -14.39
CA VAL A 318 4.51 23.11 -13.21
C VAL A 318 5.70 22.27 -13.66
N LEU A 319 5.55 21.45 -14.70
CA LEU A 319 6.69 20.69 -15.26
C LEU A 319 7.82 21.60 -15.75
N LYS A 320 7.48 22.65 -16.50
CA LYS A 320 8.46 23.58 -17.07
C LYS A 320 9.16 24.43 -16.01
N GLN A 321 8.44 24.86 -14.97
CA GLN A 321 8.94 25.80 -13.96
C GLN A 321 9.52 25.12 -12.72
N HIS A 322 9.07 23.90 -12.41
CA HIS A 322 9.34 23.23 -11.13
C HIS A 322 9.83 21.79 -11.31
N GLY A 323 10.27 21.41 -12.51
CA GLY A 323 10.71 20.05 -12.81
C GLY A 323 11.80 19.49 -11.88
N ARG A 324 12.67 20.36 -11.34
CA ARG A 324 13.75 20.01 -10.39
C ARG A 324 13.34 20.07 -8.91
N LYS A 325 12.13 20.55 -8.60
CA LYS A 325 11.60 20.58 -7.23
C LYS A 325 11.07 19.20 -6.85
N PRO A 326 11.01 18.85 -5.55
CA PRO A 326 10.40 17.60 -5.13
C PRO A 326 8.94 17.54 -5.56
N VAL A 327 8.47 16.35 -5.93
CA VAL A 327 7.06 16.11 -6.16
C VAL A 327 6.31 16.14 -4.82
N VAL A 328 5.15 16.81 -4.81
CA VAL A 328 4.27 16.95 -3.64
C VAL A 328 2.81 16.66 -4.04
N TYR A 329 1.88 16.66 -3.09
CA TYR A 329 0.49 16.20 -3.28
C TYR A 329 0.35 14.73 -3.71
N VAL A 330 1.36 13.94 -3.36
CA VAL A 330 1.40 12.48 -3.53
C VAL A 330 1.11 11.81 -2.20
N ASP A 331 0.21 10.84 -2.22
CA ASP A 331 -0.08 10.02 -1.05
C ASP A 331 0.95 8.88 -0.90
N TRP A 332 0.84 8.08 0.16
CA TRP A 332 1.80 7.01 0.42
C TRP A 332 1.76 5.92 -0.68
N ASP A 333 0.57 5.66 -1.25
CA ASP A 333 0.39 4.70 -2.35
C ASP A 333 1.02 5.21 -3.65
N ASP A 334 0.98 6.53 -3.91
CA ASP A 334 1.67 7.17 -5.04
C ASP A 334 3.18 6.99 -4.93
N ALA A 335 3.71 7.32 -3.76
CA ALA A 335 5.13 7.21 -3.46
C ALA A 335 5.63 5.76 -3.62
N THR A 336 4.89 4.80 -3.06
CA THR A 336 5.21 3.37 -3.14
C THR A 336 5.15 2.86 -4.58
N ALA A 337 4.13 3.24 -5.35
CA ALA A 337 3.98 2.81 -6.73
C ALA A 337 5.05 3.39 -7.65
N TYR A 338 5.45 4.65 -7.45
CA TYR A 338 6.58 5.24 -8.17
C TYR A 338 7.86 4.44 -7.89
N CYS A 339 8.17 4.20 -6.61
CA CYS A 339 9.39 3.46 -6.26
C CYS A 339 9.38 2.06 -6.87
N ALA A 340 8.24 1.36 -6.83
CA ALA A 340 8.10 0.04 -7.45
C ALA A 340 8.34 0.08 -8.98
N TRP A 341 7.75 1.05 -9.70
CA TRP A 341 7.99 1.24 -11.14
C TRP A 341 9.47 1.49 -11.46
N ALA A 342 10.14 2.27 -10.60
CA ALA A 342 11.56 2.55 -10.67
C ALA A 342 12.46 1.36 -10.25
N GLY A 343 11.89 0.20 -9.89
CA GLY A 343 12.66 -0.97 -9.43
C GLY A 343 13.26 -0.78 -8.03
N LYS A 344 12.65 0.08 -7.22
CA LYS A 344 13.07 0.48 -5.88
C LYS A 344 11.93 0.22 -4.88
N ARG A 345 12.07 0.72 -3.66
CA ARG A 345 11.05 0.73 -2.60
C ARG A 345 11.12 2.03 -1.81
N LEU A 346 10.16 2.32 -0.94
CA LEU A 346 10.36 3.32 0.09
C LEU A 346 11.43 2.84 1.10
N PRO A 347 12.25 3.74 1.67
CA PRO A 347 13.12 3.40 2.80
C PRO A 347 12.27 3.03 4.02
N THR A 348 12.81 2.20 4.92
CA THR A 348 12.24 2.11 6.27
C THR A 348 12.54 3.39 7.05
N GLU A 349 11.82 3.63 8.15
CA GLU A 349 12.09 4.74 9.06
C GLU A 349 13.53 4.70 9.58
N ALA A 350 14.02 3.51 9.94
CA ALA A 350 15.38 3.32 10.42
C ALA A 350 16.43 3.60 9.33
N GLU A 351 16.18 3.12 8.10
CA GLU A 351 17.05 3.40 6.96
C GLU A 351 17.14 4.90 6.68
N TRP A 352 16.00 5.58 6.67
CA TRP A 352 15.94 7.01 6.47
C TRP A 352 16.74 7.76 7.56
N GLU A 353 16.55 7.40 8.83
CA GLU A 353 17.25 8.07 9.94
C GLU A 353 18.77 7.83 9.88
N LYS A 354 19.20 6.59 9.63
CA LYS A 354 20.62 6.29 9.44
C LYS A 354 21.17 7.09 8.26
N ALA A 355 20.48 7.08 7.12
CA ALA A 355 20.88 7.84 5.93
C ALA A 355 21.05 9.34 6.21
N ALA A 356 20.22 9.90 7.10
CA ALA A 356 20.28 11.29 7.51
C ALA A 356 21.43 11.58 8.47
N ARG A 357 21.57 10.82 9.57
CA ARG A 357 22.46 11.19 10.68
C ARG A 357 23.77 10.40 10.78
N GLY A 358 23.89 9.28 10.09
CA GLY A 358 25.02 8.38 10.30
C GLY A 358 24.93 7.65 11.65
N THR A 359 26.06 7.46 12.32
CA THR A 359 26.18 6.63 13.52
C THR A 359 26.54 7.40 14.79
N ASP A 360 26.77 8.72 14.70
CA ASP A 360 27.29 9.55 15.78
C ASP A 360 26.21 10.34 16.53
N GLN A 361 24.94 10.00 16.31
CA GLN A 361 23.79 10.63 16.94
C GLN A 361 23.66 12.15 16.72
N ARG A 362 24.26 12.71 15.68
CA ARG A 362 24.03 14.12 15.32
C ARG A 362 22.53 14.45 15.18
N PRO A 363 22.09 15.65 15.59
CA PRO A 363 20.69 16.05 15.51
C PRO A 363 20.26 16.45 14.10
N TYR A 364 21.20 16.85 13.22
CA TYR A 364 20.94 17.22 11.83
C TYR A 364 21.88 16.49 10.87
N PRO A 365 21.53 16.37 9.57
CA PRO A 365 22.37 15.64 8.62
C PRO A 365 23.82 16.15 8.55
N TRP A 366 23.99 17.46 8.63
CA TRP A 366 25.29 18.14 8.60
C TRP A 366 26.03 18.19 9.95
N GLY A 367 25.44 17.71 11.05
CA GLY A 367 26.05 17.70 12.38
C GLY A 367 25.26 18.44 13.45
N ASN A 368 25.98 19.05 14.40
CA ASN A 368 25.39 19.71 15.60
C ASN A 368 25.08 21.20 15.41
N ALA A 369 25.48 21.79 14.28
CA ALA A 369 25.25 23.21 14.03
C ALA A 369 23.75 23.46 13.77
N ALA A 370 23.24 24.61 14.24
CA ALA A 370 21.85 25.01 13.99
C ALA A 370 21.55 25.08 12.48
N ALA A 371 20.29 24.78 12.14
CA ALA A 371 19.77 24.96 10.80
C ALA A 371 19.83 26.45 10.39
N ASN A 372 20.19 26.68 9.13
CA ASN A 372 20.19 28.00 8.53
C ASN A 372 19.93 27.88 7.02
N GLU A 373 19.80 29.02 6.35
CA GLU A 373 19.50 29.12 4.91
C GLU A 373 20.57 28.52 3.98
N LEU A 374 21.76 28.19 4.48
CA LEU A 374 22.80 27.51 3.68
C LEU A 374 22.70 25.98 3.76
N ARG A 375 21.91 25.46 4.71
CA ARG A 375 21.86 24.03 5.05
C ARG A 375 20.51 23.39 4.78
N ALA A 376 19.41 24.14 4.86
CA ALA A 376 18.08 23.60 4.65
C ALA A 376 17.07 24.68 4.27
N ASN A 377 16.03 24.27 3.55
CA ASN A 377 14.83 25.07 3.32
C ASN A 377 13.82 24.82 4.45
N VAL A 378 13.70 25.74 5.40
CA VAL A 378 12.87 25.60 6.62
C VAL A 378 12.26 26.93 7.05
N TYR A 379 11.24 26.87 7.90
CA TYR A 379 10.61 28.04 8.56
C TYR A 379 10.09 29.13 7.61
N ARG A 380 9.41 28.73 6.52
CA ARG A 380 8.84 29.64 5.49
C ARG A 380 7.30 29.65 5.45
N CYS A 381 6.64 29.16 6.49
CA CYS A 381 5.18 28.91 6.53
C CYS A 381 4.30 30.16 6.27
N CYS A 382 4.86 31.36 6.41
CA CYS A 382 4.13 32.62 6.26
C CYS A 382 4.38 33.34 4.92
N ASP A 383 5.39 32.93 4.16
CA ASP A 383 5.90 33.75 3.04
C ASP A 383 5.50 33.20 1.66
N PHE A 384 5.17 31.91 1.55
CA PHE A 384 4.94 31.25 0.26
C PHE A 384 3.81 30.23 0.32
N LYS A 385 3.18 29.97 -0.83
CA LYS A 385 2.22 28.89 -1.03
C LYS A 385 2.77 27.88 -2.04
N ASP A 386 2.51 26.60 -1.78
CA ASP A 386 2.71 25.47 -2.68
C ASP A 386 4.16 25.40 -3.25
N TYR A 387 4.31 25.22 -4.56
CA TYR A 387 5.60 25.09 -5.24
C TYR A 387 6.52 26.31 -5.08
N GLY A 388 5.99 27.48 -4.72
CA GLY A 388 6.79 28.69 -4.47
C GLY A 388 7.66 28.60 -3.21
N ALA A 389 7.28 27.73 -2.26
CA ALA A 389 8.04 27.52 -1.04
C ALA A 389 9.20 26.52 -1.22
N LEU A 390 9.11 25.65 -2.23
CA LEU A 390 10.04 24.57 -2.50
C LEU A 390 11.31 25.07 -3.19
N THR A 391 12.45 24.51 -2.79
CA THR A 391 13.72 24.68 -3.48
C THR A 391 13.98 23.52 -4.41
N ASP A 392 14.84 23.74 -5.41
CA ASP A 392 15.30 22.65 -6.26
C ASP A 392 16.10 21.66 -5.42
N VAL A 393 15.95 20.37 -5.68
CA VAL A 393 16.69 19.36 -4.94
C VAL A 393 18.20 19.55 -5.12
N GLY A 394 18.95 19.35 -4.05
CA GLY A 394 20.40 19.50 -4.01
C GLY A 394 20.91 20.93 -3.92
N SER A 395 20.05 21.90 -3.56
CA SER A 395 20.45 23.31 -3.46
C SER A 395 21.38 23.60 -2.27
N PHE A 396 21.33 22.78 -1.21
CA PHE A 396 22.07 23.03 0.04
C PHE A 396 23.27 22.11 0.19
N GLU A 397 24.41 22.50 -0.40
CA GLU A 397 25.64 21.72 -0.34
C GLU A 397 26.15 21.47 1.09
N GLN A 398 25.96 22.44 1.99
CA GLN A 398 26.31 22.31 3.40
C GLN A 398 25.29 21.50 4.21
N GLY A 399 24.16 21.14 3.59
CA GLY A 399 23.07 20.38 4.19
C GLY A 399 23.19 18.87 4.06
N LYS A 400 24.22 18.37 3.38
CA LYS A 400 24.40 16.94 3.11
C LYS A 400 24.50 16.10 4.38
N SER A 401 23.92 14.91 4.30
CA SER A 401 24.17 13.84 5.26
C SER A 401 25.60 13.29 5.16
N PRO A 402 26.08 12.50 6.15
CA PRO A 402 27.40 11.86 6.11
C PRO A 402 27.60 10.95 4.90
N TYR A 403 26.51 10.40 4.35
CA TYR A 403 26.53 9.51 3.19
C TYR A 403 26.29 10.26 1.87
N GLY A 404 26.07 11.57 1.91
CA GLY A 404 25.95 12.43 0.73
C GLY A 404 24.52 12.55 0.17
N ALA A 405 23.50 12.14 0.94
CA ALA A 405 22.11 12.46 0.66
C ALA A 405 21.82 13.93 1.00
N TYR A 406 21.11 14.63 0.13
CA TYR A 406 20.71 16.02 0.29
C TYR A 406 19.30 16.11 0.83
N ASP A 407 18.95 17.27 1.38
CA ASP A 407 17.58 17.65 1.72
C ASP A 407 16.90 16.67 2.70
N MET A 408 17.70 15.94 3.48
CA MET A 408 17.21 15.06 4.56
C MET A 408 16.66 15.87 5.75
N ALA A 409 16.69 17.20 5.69
CA ALA A 409 16.09 18.09 6.67
C ALA A 409 15.49 19.30 5.94
N GLY A 410 14.19 19.54 6.13
CA GLY A 410 13.47 20.60 5.43
C GLY A 410 13.10 20.24 3.99
N ASN A 411 12.78 21.27 3.20
CA ASN A 411 12.18 21.18 1.87
C ASN A 411 10.83 20.43 1.91
N VAL A 412 10.78 19.10 1.88
CA VAL A 412 9.54 18.34 2.09
C VAL A 412 9.74 17.25 3.12
N SER A 413 8.70 16.99 3.92
CA SER A 413 8.65 15.75 4.67
C SER A 413 8.58 14.58 3.70
N GLU A 414 9.12 13.44 4.08
CA GLU A 414 9.24 12.31 3.17
C GLU A 414 8.50 11.10 3.71
N TRP A 415 7.65 10.50 2.88
CA TRP A 415 7.06 9.20 3.16
C TRP A 415 8.14 8.13 3.33
N VAL A 416 8.00 7.31 4.38
CA VAL A 416 8.77 6.08 4.56
C VAL A 416 7.82 4.88 4.62
N LYS A 417 8.36 3.66 4.57
CA LYS A 417 7.57 2.42 4.52
C LYS A 417 6.70 2.22 5.77
N ASP A 418 7.18 2.64 6.93
CA ASP A 418 6.70 2.21 8.24
C ASP A 418 5.32 2.79 8.59
N TRP A 419 4.51 1.97 9.27
CA TRP A 419 3.35 2.45 10.00
C TRP A 419 3.80 3.16 11.28
N TYR A 420 3.13 4.27 11.60
CA TYR A 420 3.44 5.06 12.79
C TYR A 420 2.82 4.44 14.04
N ASP A 421 3.65 4.27 15.04
CA ASP A 421 3.33 3.91 16.41
C ASP A 421 4.33 4.67 17.31
N ASP A 422 3.79 5.42 18.27
CA ASP A 422 4.55 6.29 19.17
C ASP A 422 5.41 5.48 20.16
N ALA A 423 4.97 4.28 20.53
CA ALA A 423 5.67 3.36 21.41
C ALA A 423 6.58 2.37 20.66
N TYR A 424 6.67 2.44 19.32
CA TYR A 424 7.41 1.45 18.52
C TYR A 424 8.87 1.31 18.95
N TYR A 425 9.56 2.41 19.27
CA TYR A 425 10.98 2.39 19.62
C TYR A 425 11.26 1.55 20.88
N ARG A 426 10.30 1.39 21.79
CA ARG A 426 10.44 0.53 23.00
C ARG A 426 10.43 -0.96 22.67
N LYS A 427 9.90 -1.35 21.51
CA LYS A 427 9.73 -2.75 21.06
C LYS A 427 10.39 -3.02 19.71
N SER A 428 11.18 -2.07 19.21
CA SER A 428 11.84 -2.14 17.91
C SER A 428 12.83 -3.30 17.88
N PRO A 429 12.78 -4.18 16.84
CA PRO A 429 13.76 -5.24 16.71
C PRO A 429 15.13 -4.68 16.36
N ALA A 430 16.19 -5.32 16.89
CA ALA A 430 17.56 -4.83 16.75
C ALA A 430 18.12 -4.90 15.32
N ARG A 431 17.52 -5.64 14.39
CA ARG A 431 18.03 -5.84 13.02
C ARG A 431 16.95 -5.54 11.99
N ASN A 432 17.24 -4.63 11.05
CA ASN A 432 16.35 -4.23 9.95
C ASN A 432 14.88 -4.01 10.38
N PRO A 433 14.59 -3.14 11.36
CA PRO A 433 13.22 -2.83 11.74
C PRO A 433 12.46 -2.27 10.53
N ILE A 434 11.22 -2.75 10.38
CA ILE A 434 10.31 -2.39 9.27
C ILE A 434 9.03 -1.71 9.77
N GLY A 435 9.01 -1.29 11.04
CA GLY A 435 7.85 -0.70 11.70
C GLY A 435 6.86 -1.76 12.19
N MET A 436 5.68 -1.30 12.59
CA MET A 436 4.52 -2.15 12.85
C MET A 436 3.89 -2.62 11.54
N THR A 437 3.13 -3.72 11.60
CA THR A 437 2.23 -4.14 10.53
C THR A 437 0.84 -3.56 10.77
N GLY A 438 0.42 -2.60 9.96
CA GLY A 438 -0.86 -1.89 10.08
C GLY A 438 -0.82 -0.67 11.01
N GLY A 439 -1.68 0.30 10.74
CA GLY A 439 -1.78 1.52 11.53
C GLY A 439 -2.75 2.53 10.94
N LEU A 440 -3.09 3.57 11.70
CA LEU A 440 -3.94 4.66 11.20
C LEU A 440 -3.14 5.70 10.39
N TYR A 441 -1.84 5.79 10.65
CA TYR A 441 -0.93 6.79 10.10
C TYR A 441 0.36 6.15 9.63
N ARG A 442 0.95 6.67 8.56
CA ARG A 442 2.31 6.33 8.11
C ARG A 442 3.30 7.31 8.68
N VAL A 443 4.52 6.85 8.90
CA VAL A 443 5.62 7.71 9.29
C VAL A 443 5.99 8.62 8.11
N SER A 444 6.33 9.87 8.42
CA SER A 444 7.07 10.75 7.52
C SER A 444 8.21 11.43 8.25
N ARG A 445 9.32 11.67 7.55
CA ARG A 445 10.59 12.12 8.14
C ARG A 445 11.10 13.43 7.54
N GLY A 446 12.06 14.08 8.21
CA GLY A 446 12.81 15.25 7.69
C GLY A 446 12.17 16.62 7.93
N GLY A 447 10.86 16.68 8.18
CA GLY A 447 10.15 17.95 8.24
C GLY A 447 10.20 18.67 6.88
N SER A 448 9.66 19.88 6.79
CA SER A 448 9.47 20.56 5.50
C SER A 448 9.84 22.04 5.55
N TRP A 449 9.71 22.72 4.40
CA TRP A 449 9.88 24.17 4.27
C TRP A 449 9.03 24.98 5.26
N SER A 450 7.90 24.47 5.74
CA SER A 450 7.03 25.18 6.67
C SER A 450 7.39 24.95 8.13
N ASP A 451 8.30 24.02 8.42
CA ASP A 451 8.58 23.56 9.77
C ASP A 451 9.71 24.34 10.44
N GLU A 452 9.62 24.46 11.76
CA GLU A 452 10.68 25.04 12.58
C GLU A 452 11.93 24.15 12.61
N PRO A 453 13.13 24.72 12.84
CA PRO A 453 14.39 23.98 12.92
C PRO A 453 14.38 22.78 13.88
N VAL A 454 13.57 22.81 14.94
CA VAL A 454 13.46 21.68 15.87
C VAL A 454 12.74 20.48 15.22
N HIS A 455 11.79 20.72 14.32
CA HIS A 455 10.96 19.71 13.65
C HIS A 455 11.60 19.16 12.37
N VAL A 456 12.86 19.49 12.09
CA VAL A 456 13.64 18.93 10.97
C VAL A 456 14.88 18.17 11.44
N ARG A 457 14.96 17.87 12.76
CA ARG A 457 16.01 17.01 13.30
C ARG A 457 15.94 15.63 12.66
N SER A 458 17.10 15.00 12.48
CA SER A 458 17.20 13.68 11.85
C SER A 458 16.45 12.58 12.59
N ALA A 459 16.24 12.72 13.90
CA ALA A 459 15.47 11.79 14.73
C ALA A 459 13.96 12.10 14.78
N TYR A 460 13.53 13.26 14.27
CA TYR A 460 12.16 13.72 14.39
C TYR A 460 11.17 12.90 13.56
N ARG A 461 10.04 12.60 14.21
CA ARG A 461 8.98 11.74 13.72
C ARG A 461 7.71 12.53 13.50
N LYS A 462 7.25 12.56 12.25
CA LYS A 462 5.88 12.96 11.92
C LYS A 462 5.05 11.75 11.53
N ASN A 463 3.75 11.92 11.62
CA ASN A 463 2.79 10.96 11.11
C ASN A 463 1.77 11.68 10.25
N ASN A 464 1.34 11.01 9.20
CA ASN A 464 0.32 11.51 8.29
C ASN A 464 -0.59 10.35 7.90
N ARG A 465 -1.87 10.64 7.61
CA ARG A 465 -2.76 9.58 7.12
C ARG A 465 -2.24 9.08 5.77
N PRO A 466 -2.33 7.78 5.45
CA PRO A 466 -1.78 7.25 4.19
C PRO A 466 -2.31 7.94 2.92
N ASP A 467 -3.52 8.50 2.99
CA ASP A 467 -4.22 9.24 1.92
C ASP A 467 -3.93 10.76 1.91
N SER A 468 -3.02 11.24 2.76
CA SER A 468 -2.68 12.67 2.84
C SER A 468 -1.95 13.14 1.58
N ARG A 469 -2.39 14.25 1.02
CA ARG A 469 -1.78 14.92 -0.14
C ARG A 469 -1.60 16.40 0.18
N VAL A 470 -0.41 16.78 0.62
CA VAL A 470 -0.12 18.14 1.10
C VAL A 470 1.12 18.72 0.41
N PRO A 471 1.25 20.07 0.30
CA PRO A 471 2.37 20.71 -0.42
C PRO A 471 3.73 20.57 0.28
N SER A 472 3.75 20.02 1.50
CA SER A 472 4.93 19.85 2.33
C SER A 472 5.36 18.39 2.47
N LEU A 473 4.77 17.48 1.68
CA LEU A 473 4.99 16.03 1.78
C LEU A 473 5.26 15.44 0.39
N GLY A 474 6.45 14.86 0.27
CA GLY A 474 6.94 14.12 -0.89
C GLY A 474 7.56 12.81 -0.43
N PHE A 475 8.59 12.35 -1.13
CA PHE A 475 9.29 11.10 -0.82
C PHE A 475 10.62 10.97 -1.57
N ARG A 476 11.42 10.00 -1.13
CA ARG A 476 12.57 9.47 -1.86
C ARG A 476 12.54 7.93 -1.82
N CYS A 477 13.20 7.27 -2.77
CA CYS A 477 13.25 5.82 -2.79
C CYS A 477 14.56 5.27 -2.20
N ALA A 478 14.54 3.98 -1.86
CA ALA A 478 15.68 3.17 -1.47
C ALA A 478 15.69 1.86 -2.25
N GLN A 479 16.84 1.20 -2.29
CA GLN A 479 17.05 -0.05 -3.02
C GLN A 479 18.00 -0.95 -2.23
N ASP A 480 17.64 -2.23 -2.12
CA ASP A 480 18.50 -3.23 -1.50
C ASP A 480 19.76 -3.46 -2.36
N VAL A 481 20.89 -3.74 -1.70
CA VAL A 481 22.10 -4.17 -2.42
C VAL A 481 21.82 -5.57 -2.99
N SER A 482 21.71 -5.67 -4.32
CA SER A 482 21.59 -6.92 -5.06
C SER A 482 22.99 -7.38 -5.49
N ASN A 483 23.27 -8.69 -5.41
CA ASN A 483 24.45 -9.28 -6.05
C ASN A 483 24.38 -9.18 -7.58
#